data_AF-A0A661REW4-F1
#
_entry.id   AF-A0A661REW4-F1
#
_cell.length_a   1.000
_cell.length_b   1.000
_cell.length_c   1.000
_cell.angle_alpha   90.00
_cell.angle_beta   90.00
_cell.angle_gamma   90.00
#
_symmetry.space_group_name_H-M   'P 1'
#
loop_
_entity.id
_entity.type
_entity.pdbx_description
1 polymer ?
#
loop_
_entity_poly.entity_id
_entity_poly.type
_entity_poly.pdbx_seq_one_letter_code
_entity_poly.pdbx_strand_id
1 'polypeptide(L)'
;MNKIKALFSTLTTPRQLTPQDGIHFWQEKVLLNLLLVSVVLGFITWVPSMALSINEKLWFVAVADTLMFGIILGLFLRPSLSYTVRAMSIPVVSYCLGMVL
;
A
#
# COMPACT_ATOMS: atom_id res chain seq x y z
N MET A 1 5.45 -9.60 21.49
CA MET A 1 4.21 -9.81 20.72
C MET A 1 3.16 -8.70 20.86
N ASN A 2 3.00 -8.07 22.04
CA ASN A 2 1.95 -7.04 22.24
C ASN A 2 2.19 -5.71 21.50
N LYS A 3 3.45 -5.29 21.32
CA LYS A 3 3.78 -4.02 20.64
C LYS A 3 3.41 -4.02 19.15
N ILE A 4 3.61 -5.15 18.46
CA ILE A 4 3.27 -5.28 17.03
C ILE A 4 1.76 -5.13 16.84
N LYS A 5 0.95 -5.84 17.64
CA LYS A 5 -0.51 -5.72 17.58
C LYS A 5 -0.99 -4.29 17.81
N ALA A 6 -0.38 -3.58 18.77
CA ALA A 6 -0.69 -2.18 19.05
C ALA A 6 -0.29 -1.24 17.89
N LEU A 7 0.85 -1.52 17.23
CA LEU A 7 1.32 -0.75 16.08
C LEU A 7 0.37 -0.93 14.88
N PHE A 8 -0.03 -2.18 14.60
CA PHE A 8 -1.02 -2.51 13.57
C PHE A 8 -2.36 -1.84 13.85
N SER A 9 -2.87 -1.90 15.08
CA SER A 9 -4.16 -1.27 15.41
C SER A 9 -4.08 0.25 15.27
N THR A 10 -2.96 0.87 15.66
CA THR A 10 -2.79 2.33 15.54
C THR A 10 -2.70 2.78 14.08
N LEU A 11 -1.99 2.03 13.23
CA LEU A 11 -1.83 2.35 11.81
C LEU A 11 -3.07 2.07 10.96
N THR A 12 -3.95 1.16 11.40
CA THR A 12 -5.11 0.71 10.62
C THR A 12 -6.44 1.25 11.14
N THR A 13 -6.43 2.06 12.20
CA THR A 13 -7.64 2.71 12.68
C THR A 13 -7.89 3.99 11.88
N PRO A 14 -9.05 4.13 11.21
CA PRO A 14 -9.38 5.35 10.49
C PRO A 14 -9.49 6.51 11.48
N ARG A 15 -8.87 7.66 11.15
CA ARG A 15 -8.73 8.79 12.09
C ARG A 15 -10.01 9.63 12.20
N GLN A 16 -10.88 9.55 11.20
CA GLN A 16 -12.10 10.36 11.07
C GLN A 16 -13.39 9.59 11.36
N LEU A 17 -13.33 8.26 11.43
CA LEU A 17 -14.50 7.41 11.66
C LEU A 17 -14.39 6.73 13.02
N THR A 18 -15.53 6.62 13.69
CA THR A 18 -15.72 5.89 14.93
C THR A 18 -16.39 4.55 14.64
N PRO A 19 -16.27 3.55 15.55
CA PRO A 19 -17.01 2.29 15.41
C PRO A 19 -18.54 2.48 15.34
N GLN A 20 -19.06 3.63 15.75
CA GLN A 20 -20.48 3.98 15.68
C GLN A 20 -20.94 4.30 14.25
N ASP A 21 -20.02 4.67 13.36
CA ASP A 21 -20.29 4.91 11.92
C ASP A 21 -20.51 3.59 11.14
N GLY A 22 -20.51 2.45 11.84
CA GLY A 22 -20.92 1.16 11.32
C GLY A 22 -20.06 0.69 10.15
N ILE A 23 -20.68 0.45 9.00
CA ILE A 23 -20.07 -0.18 7.83
C ILE A 23 -18.90 0.65 7.27
N HIS A 24 -19.00 1.97 7.25
CA HIS A 24 -17.96 2.85 6.71
C HIS A 24 -16.65 2.75 7.48
N PHE A 25 -16.72 2.66 8.81
CA PHE A 25 -15.55 2.43 9.65
C PHE A 25 -14.83 1.13 9.30
N TRP A 26 -15.59 0.03 9.13
CA TRP A 26 -15.03 -1.26 8.78
C TRP A 26 -14.44 -1.30 7.36
N GLN A 27 -15.08 -0.63 6.40
CA GLN A 27 -14.56 -0.51 5.03
C GLN A 27 -13.21 0.21 4.99
N GLU A 28 -13.08 1.33 5.70
CA GLU A 28 -11.82 2.07 5.74
C GLU A 28 -10.74 1.33 6.52
N LYS A 29 -11.12 0.65 7.60
CA LYS A 29 -10.22 -0.22 8.36
C LYS A 29 -9.67 -1.36 7.52
N VAL A 30 -10.50 -2.03 6.72
CA VAL A 30 -10.06 -3.09 5.80
C VAL A 30 -9.12 -2.52 4.73
N LEU A 31 -9.45 -1.36 4.16
CA LEU A 31 -8.61 -0.70 3.16
C LEU A 31 -7.23 -0.34 3.72
N LEU A 32 -7.16 0.21 4.93
CA LEU A 32 -5.91 0.52 5.61
C LEU A 32 -5.08 -0.74 5.90
N ASN A 33 -5.74 -1.83 6.28
CA ASN A 33 -5.09 -3.11 6.52
C ASN A 33 -4.51 -3.70 5.23
N LEU A 34 -5.27 -3.63 4.12
CA LEU A 34 -4.78 -4.03 2.79
C LEU A 34 -3.59 -3.18 2.36
N LEU A 35 -3.67 -1.85 2.50
CA LEU A 35 -2.54 -0.96 2.20
C LEU A 35 -1.31 -1.29 3.04
N LEU A 36 -1.47 -1.55 4.34
CA LEU A 36 -0.36 -1.93 5.21
C LEU A 36 0.30 -3.23 4.73
N VAL A 37 -0.50 -4.26 4.43
CA VAL A 37 0.00 -5.53 3.89
C VAL A 37 0.69 -5.31 2.55
N SER A 38 0.11 -4.53 1.64
CA SER A 38 0.70 -4.19 0.34
C SER A 38 2.02 -3.43 0.49
N VAL A 39 2.15 -2.52 1.45
CA VAL A 39 3.41 -1.81 1.71
C VAL A 39 4.46 -2.77 2.25
N VAL A 40 4.11 -3.64 3.21
CA VAL A 40 5.07 -4.59 3.80
C VAL A 40 5.53 -5.62 2.77
N LEU A 41 4.59 -6.28 2.09
CA LEU A 41 4.91 -7.26 1.06
C LEU A 41 5.55 -6.61 -0.17
N GLY A 42 5.09 -5.43 -0.57
CA GLY A 42 5.67 -4.62 -1.64
C GLY A 42 7.12 -4.26 -1.33
N PHE A 43 7.45 -3.90 -0.09
CA PHE A 43 8.82 -3.63 0.31
C PHE A 43 9.69 -4.89 0.24
N ILE A 44 9.17 -6.03 0.74
CA ILE A 44 9.88 -7.31 0.72
C ILE A 44 10.16 -7.78 -0.70
N THR A 45 9.25 -7.53 -1.65
CA THR A 45 9.40 -7.92 -3.07
C THR A 45 10.21 -6.90 -3.87
N TRP A 46 10.13 -5.62 -3.53
CA TRP A 46 10.89 -4.55 -4.17
C TRP A 46 12.40 -4.70 -3.96
N VAL A 47 12.86 -5.12 -2.77
CA VAL A 47 14.28 -5.32 -2.48
C VAL A 47 14.97 -6.31 -3.45
N PRO A 48 14.48 -7.56 -3.61
CA PRO A 48 15.07 -8.50 -4.56
C PRO A 48 14.83 -8.09 -6.01
N SER A 49 13.69 -7.47 -6.34
CA SER A 49 13.42 -6.95 -7.70
C SER A 49 14.44 -5.87 -8.11
N MET A 50 14.72 -4.94 -7.20
CA MET A 50 15.72 -3.89 -7.42
C MET A 50 17.12 -4.47 -7.55
N ALA A 51 17.49 -5.41 -6.66
CA ALA A 51 18.78 -6.08 -6.74
C ALA A 51 18.96 -6.81 -8.09
N LEU A 52 17.94 -7.51 -8.57
CA LEU A 52 17.96 -8.20 -9.87
C LEU A 52 18.04 -7.21 -11.03
N SER A 53 17.23 -6.15 -11.01
CA SER A 53 17.18 -5.15 -12.06
C SER A 53 18.51 -4.41 -12.25
N ILE A 54 19.25 -4.17 -11.16
CA ILE A 54 20.60 -3.58 -11.21
C ILE A 54 21.59 -4.54 -11.88
N ASN A 55 21.52 -5.84 -11.55
CA ASN A 55 22.41 -6.85 -12.13
C ASN A 55 22.15 -7.04 -13.63
N GLU A 56 20.88 -7.08 -14.04
CA GLU A 56 20.46 -7.27 -15.44
C GLU A 56 20.41 -5.96 -16.26
N LYS A 57 20.77 -4.82 -15.66
CA LYS A 57 20.67 -3.46 -16.25
C LYS A 57 19.27 -3.10 -16.76
N LEU A 58 18.23 -3.71 -16.18
CA LEU A 58 16.82 -3.44 -16.48
C LEU A 58 16.34 -2.20 -15.73
N TRP A 59 16.95 -1.04 -16.05
CA TRP A 59 16.64 0.23 -15.41
C TRP A 59 15.17 0.64 -15.53
N PHE A 60 14.51 0.25 -16.63
CA PHE A 60 13.08 0.53 -16.83
C PHE A 60 12.21 -0.17 -15.77
N VAL A 61 12.49 -1.45 -15.48
CA VAL A 61 11.75 -2.23 -14.47
C VAL A 61 12.00 -1.66 -13.08
N ALA A 62 13.26 -1.34 -12.74
CA ALA A 62 13.61 -0.72 -11.47
C ALA A 62 12.87 0.61 -11.24
N VAL A 63 12.77 1.46 -12.27
CA VAL A 63 12.06 2.75 -12.18
C VAL A 63 10.55 2.53 -12.06
N ALA A 64 9.97 1.61 -12.86
CA ALA A 64 8.54 1.30 -12.81
C ALA A 64 8.12 0.75 -11.44
N ASP A 65 8.85 -0.24 -10.91
CA ASP A 65 8.58 -0.82 -9.59
C ASP A 65 8.70 0.22 -8.48
N THR A 66 9.70 1.10 -8.55
CA THR A 66 9.88 2.17 -7.55
C THR A 66 8.77 3.21 -7.61
N LEU A 67 8.30 3.56 -8.82
CA LEU A 67 7.16 4.46 -9.00
C LEU A 67 5.88 3.85 -8.42
N MET A 68 5.59 2.59 -8.75
CA MET A 68 4.39 1.90 -8.28
C MET A 68 4.40 1.71 -6.77
N PHE A 69 5.54 1.28 -6.21
CA PHE A 69 5.70 1.18 -4.77
C PHE A 69 5.60 2.55 -4.08
N GLY A 70 6.17 3.60 -4.69
CA GLY A 70 6.07 4.97 -4.21
C GLY A 70 4.63 5.50 -4.17
N ILE A 71 3.79 5.14 -5.14
CA ILE A 71 2.36 5.48 -5.15
C ILE A 71 1.65 4.79 -3.99
N ILE A 72 1.87 3.50 -3.78
CA ILE A 72 1.26 2.74 -2.66
C ILE A 72 1.70 3.32 -1.31
N LEU A 73 2.99 3.63 -1.17
CA LEU A 73 3.54 4.25 0.04
C LEU A 73 2.95 5.64 0.28
N GLY A 74 2.83 6.46 -0.76
CA GLY A 74 2.22 7.79 -0.69
C GLY A 74 0.74 7.74 -0.29
N LEU A 75 0.00 6.76 -0.81
CA LEU A 75 -1.39 6.51 -0.43
C LEU A 75 -1.50 6.07 1.02
N PHE A 76 -0.57 5.26 1.52
CA PHE A 76 -0.54 4.86 2.93
C PHE A 76 -0.23 6.03 3.87
N LEU A 77 0.80 6.83 3.55
CA LEU A 77 1.25 7.96 4.38
C LEU A 77 0.29 9.16 4.38
N ARG A 78 -0.63 9.27 3.41
CA ARG A 78 -1.63 10.35 3.33
C ARG A 78 -3.04 9.84 3.64
N PRO A 79 -3.40 9.67 4.93
CA PRO A 79 -4.75 9.29 5.34
C PRO A 79 -5.80 10.38 5.14
N SER A 80 -5.41 11.60 4.76
CA SER A 80 -6.36 12.67 4.41
C SER A 80 -6.98 12.53 3.01
N LEU A 81 -6.51 11.57 2.19
CA LEU A 81 -7.10 11.30 0.88
C LEU A 81 -8.41 10.56 1.02
N SER A 82 -9.41 10.97 0.24
CA SER A 82 -10.74 10.34 0.22
C SER A 82 -10.63 8.83 0.00
N TYR A 83 -11.45 8.07 0.74
CA TYR A 83 -11.57 6.62 0.64
C TYR A 83 -11.66 6.15 -0.83
N THR A 84 -12.45 6.85 -1.63
CA THR A 84 -12.66 6.55 -3.06
C THR A 84 -11.36 6.56 -3.86
N VAL A 85 -10.47 7.52 -3.60
CA VAL A 85 -9.19 7.66 -4.31
C VAL A 85 -8.27 6.50 -3.93
N ARG A 86 -8.22 6.14 -2.65
CA ARG A 86 -7.40 5.03 -2.14
C ARG A 86 -7.92 3.65 -2.58
N ALA A 87 -9.24 3.49 -2.66
CA ALA A 87 -9.84 2.24 -3.12
C ALA A 87 -9.67 2.02 -4.62
N MET A 88 -9.76 3.08 -5.43
CA MET A 88 -9.55 2.98 -6.89
C MET A 88 -8.08 2.86 -7.28
N SER A 89 -7.16 3.43 -6.52
CA SER A 89 -5.74 3.39 -6.86
C SER A 89 -5.14 1.99 -6.73
N ILE A 90 -5.62 1.15 -5.81
CA ILE A 90 -5.14 -0.23 -5.65
C ILE A 90 -5.31 -1.07 -6.95
N PRO A 91 -6.52 -1.21 -7.53
CA PRO A 91 -6.70 -1.97 -8.75
C PRO A 91 -6.01 -1.33 -9.95
N VAL A 92 -5.95 0.00 -10.02
CA VAL A 92 -5.22 0.71 -11.10
C VAL A 92 -3.74 0.39 -11.06
N VAL A 93 -3.10 0.48 -9.89
CA VAL A 93 -1.67 0.13 -9.72
C VAL A 93 -1.44 -1.34 -10.02
N SER A 94 -2.32 -2.23 -9.55
CA SER A 94 -2.23 -3.66 -9.84
C SER A 94 -2.33 -3.96 -11.34
N TYR A 95 -3.22 -3.27 -12.05
CA TYR A 95 -3.37 -3.42 -13.50
C TYR A 95 -2.16 -2.90 -14.26
N CYS A 96 -1.64 -1.72 -13.89
CA CYS A 96 -0.43 -1.15 -14.47
C CYS A 96 0.78 -2.06 -14.26
N LEU A 97 0.97 -2.61 -13.05
CA LEU A 97 2.04 -3.57 -12.77
C LEU A 97 1.93 -4.81 -13.66
N GLY A 98 0.72 -5.38 -13.80
CA GLY A 98 0.48 -6.55 -14.64
C GLY A 98 0.63 -6.31 -16.15
N MET A 99 0.63 -5.05 -16.61
CA MET A 99 0.94 -4.71 -18.01
C MET A 99 2.43 -4.46 -18.25
N VAL A 100 3.17 -4.05 -17.22
CA VAL A 100 4.59 -3.67 -17.33
C VAL A 100 5.52 -4.86 -17.13
N LEU A 101 5.15 -5.79 -16.26
CA LEU A 101 5.82 -7.07 -16.03
C LEU A 101 5.44 -8.09 -17.10
#